data_AF-J9F3K9-F1
#
_entry.id   AF-J9F3K9-F1
#
_cell.length_a   1.000
_cell.length_b   1.000
_cell.length_c   1.000
_cell.angle_alpha   90.00
_cell.angle_beta   90.00
_cell.angle_gamma   90.00
#
_symmetry.space_group_name_H-M   'P 1'
#
loop_
_entity.id
_entity.type
_entity.pdbx_description
1 polymer ?
#
loop_
_entity_poly.entity_id
_entity_poly.type
_entity_poly.pdbx_seq_one_letter_code
_entity_poly.pdbx_strand_id
1 'polypeptide(L)' 'MSKSSHFTGQPVYSQVLKLLDKAEIRRISRLTGSSERYVKRLDGYIH' A
#
# COMPACT_ATOMS: atom_id res chain seq x y z
N MET A 1 -11.04 -11.12 23.81
CA MET A 1 -10.35 -11.23 22.49
C MET A 1 -8.93 -10.75 22.66
N SER A 2 -8.00 -11.68 22.90
CA SER A 2 -6.56 -11.40 22.90
C SER A 2 -6.16 -11.02 21.47
N LYS A 3 -6.31 -9.74 21.11
CA LYS A 3 -5.65 -9.19 19.92
C LYS A 3 -4.21 -8.97 20.36
N SER A 4 -3.29 -9.76 19.82
CA SER A 4 -1.87 -9.52 19.96
C SER A 4 -1.58 -8.06 19.63
N SER A 5 -1.18 -7.28 20.65
CA SER A 5 -0.91 -5.84 20.52
C SER A 5 0.39 -5.56 19.74
N HIS A 6 1.12 -6.61 19.38
CA HIS A 6 2.39 -6.55 18.65
C HIS A 6 2.17 -6.95 17.19
N PHE A 7 1.43 -6.16 16.43
CA PHE A 7 1.42 -6.27 14.98
C PHE A 7 2.70 -5.65 14.41
N THR A 8 3.84 -6.31 14.62
CA THR A 8 5.17 -5.89 14.12
C THR A 8 5.23 -5.83 12.60
N GLY A 9 4.30 -6.50 11.91
CA GLY A 9 4.17 -6.47 10.45
C GLY A 9 3.87 -5.09 9.87
N GLN A 10 2.97 -4.30 10.49
CA GLN A 10 2.60 -2.98 9.93
C GLN A 10 3.75 -1.96 9.96
N PRO A 11 4.49 -1.79 11.07
CA PRO A 11 5.66 -0.93 11.09
C PRO A 11 6.74 -1.36 10.08
N VAL A 12 7.04 -2.66 9.99
CA VAL A 12 8.05 -3.17 9.05
C VAL A 12 7.61 -2.99 7.60
N TYR A 13 6.37 -3.33 7.29
CA TYR A 13 5.78 -3.12 5.97
C TYR A 13 5.82 -1.65 5.56
N SER A 14 5.46 -0.74 6.47
CA SER A 14 5.52 0.70 6.21
C SER A 14 6.93 1.21 5.94
N GLN A 15 7.95 0.62 6.56
CA GLN A 15 9.36 0.96 6.33
C GLN A 15 9.83 0.49 4.97
N VAL A 16 9.51 -0.75 4.59
CA VAL A 16 9.84 -1.29 3.27
C VAL A 16 9.19 -0.46 2.15
N LEU A 17 7.92 -0.07 2.32
CA LEU A 17 7.22 0.80 1.35
C LEU A 17 7.89 2.17 1.17
N LYS A 18 8.62 2.69 2.16
CA LYS A 18 9.35 3.97 2.04
C LYS A 18 10.60 3.86 1.17
N LEU A 19 11.18 2.66 1.05
CA LEU A 19 12.38 2.41 0.25
C LEU A 19 12.07 2.23 -1.25
N LEU A 20 10.79 2.08 -1.60
CA LEU A 20 10.37 1.91 -2.98
C LEU A 20 10.31 3.24 -3.73
N ASP A 21 10.83 3.25 -4.96
CA ASP A 21 10.69 4.40 -5.86
C ASP A 21 9.26 4.49 -6.39
N LYS A 22 8.51 5.45 -5.84
CA LYS A 22 7.12 5.71 -6.21
C LYS A 22 6.97 6.26 -7.62
N ALA A 23 8.00 6.93 -8.17
CA ALA A 23 7.95 7.45 -9.54
C ALA A 23 8.04 6.30 -10.55
N GLU A 24 8.97 5.37 -10.32
CA GLU A 24 9.15 4.19 -11.17
C GLU A 24 7.96 3.24 -11.11
N ILE A 25 7.41 2.99 -9.91
CA ILE A 25 6.18 2.20 -9.74
C ILE A 25 5.02 2.79 -10.56
N ARG A 26 4.83 4.11 -10.50
CA ARG A 26 3.78 4.78 -11.29
C ARG A 26 4.04 4.71 -12.79
N ARG A 27 5.31 4.79 -13.22
CA ARG A 27 5.69 4.64 -14.63
C ARG A 27 5.32 3.24 -15.14
N ILE A 28 5.72 2.20 -14.41
CA ILE A 28 5.40 0.80 -14.74
C ILE A 28 3.89 0.56 -14.74
N SER A 29 3.17 1.10 -13.75
CA SER A 29 1.70 1.01 -13.66
C SER A 29 1.04 1.60 -14.92
N ARG A 30 1.35 2.84 -15.30
CA ARG A 30 0.77 3.46 -16.51
C ARG A 30 1.10 2.71 -17.81
N LEU A 31 2.28 2.11 -17.90
CA LEU A 31 2.67 1.25 -19.04
C LEU A 31 1.91 -0.08 -19.06
N THR A 32 1.52 -0.57 -17.88
CA THR A 32 0.74 -1.79 -17.72
C THR A 32 -0.74 -1.42 -17.82
N GLY A 33 -1.29 -1.40 -19.04
CA GLY A 33 -2.63 -0.88 -19.38
C GLY A 33 -3.84 -1.46 -18.64
N SER A 34 -3.64 -2.42 -17.72
CA SER A 34 -4.68 -3.00 -16.86
C SER A 34 -4.54 -2.66 -15.39
N SER A 35 -3.44 -2.03 -14.96
CA SER A 35 -3.07 -1.92 -13.53
C SER A 35 -3.87 -0.87 -12.75
N GLU A 36 -4.52 0.09 -13.42
CA GLU A 36 -5.32 1.13 -12.77
C GLU A 36 -6.84 0.81 -12.70
N ARG A 37 -7.28 -0.36 -13.19
CA ARG A 37 -8.71 -0.71 -13.24
C ARG A 37 -9.35 -0.93 -11.87
N TYR A 38 -8.57 -1.27 -10.85
CA TYR A 38 -9.07 -1.42 -9.48
C TYR A 38 -7.96 -1.08 -8.46
N VAL A 39 -8.12 0.06 -7.79
CA VAL A 39 -7.28 0.44 -6.65
C VAL A 39 -8.18 0.46 -5.42
N LYS A 40 -8.04 -0.53 -4.53
CA LYS A 40 -8.73 -0.53 -3.24
C LYS A 40 -8.08 0.53 -2.36
N ARG A 41 -8.66 1.73 -2.38
CA ARG A 41 -8.31 2.79 -1.44
C ARG A 41 -8.93 2.42 -0.08
N LEU A 42 -8.09 2.36 0.94
CA LEU A 42 -8.50 2.28 2.34
C LEU A 42 -8.45 3.70 2.92
N ASP A 43 -9.11 4.63 2.24
CA ASP A 43 -9.45 5.93 2.77
C ASP A 43 -10.63 5.73 3.72
N GLY A 44 -10.32 5.32 4.96
CA GLY A 44 -11.30 5.14 6.04
C GLY A 44 -11.93 6.45 6.51
N TYR A 45 -12.50 7.22 5.58
CA TYR A 45 -13.19 8.48 5.82
C TYR A 45 -14.52 8.47 5.05
N ILE A 46 -15.41 7.59 5.48
CA ILE A 46 -16.85 7.72 5.22
C ILE A 46 -17.47 7.95 6.59
N HIS A 47 -18.02 9.15 6.76
CA HIS A 47 -18.69 9.57 7.99
C HIS A 47 -20.06 8.90 8.14
#